data_AF-A0ABD5B031-F1
#
_entry.id   AF-A0ABD5B031-F1
#
_cell.length_a   1.000
_cell.length_b   1.000
_cell.length_c   1.000
_cell.angle_alpha   90.00
_cell.angle_beta   90.00
_cell.angle_gamma   90.00
#
_symmetry.space_group_name_H-M   'P 1'
#
loop_
_entity.id
_entity.type
_entity.pdbx_description
1 polymer ?
#
loop_
_entity_poly.entity_id
_entity_poly.type
_entity_poly.pdbx_seq_one_letter_code
_entity_poly.pdbx_strand_id
1 'polypeptide(L)'
;TTGRMDGMNEHGLVMAYNFMHRKKPANGFVCYMIGRLVLEYCRNVEEAIQFLNVLPHRSSFSYIVQDKTGAHAIVEVTPRSIDVRYDTTCTNHFKLLTHENRNYTKESEERLARLDAQVQSSEPSRFDIFKRFNDPQYELYSK
;
A
#
# COMPACT_ATOMS: atom_id res chain seq x y z
N THR A 1 16.39 13.06 -11.26
CA THR A 1 14.92 12.98 -11.40
C THR A 1 14.35 12.19 -10.23
N THR A 2 13.75 12.88 -9.26
CA THR A 2 13.00 12.28 -8.14
C THR A 2 11.71 11.68 -8.69
N GLY A 3 11.83 10.46 -9.23
CA GLY A 3 10.73 9.70 -9.81
C GLY A 3 9.67 9.31 -8.76
N ARG A 4 8.45 9.12 -9.24
CA ARG A 4 7.31 8.61 -8.46
C ARG A 4 7.72 7.35 -7.70
N MET A 5 7.19 7.26 -6.49
CA MET A 5 7.52 6.20 -5.54
C MET A 5 6.72 4.92 -5.82
N ASP A 6 5.67 5.03 -6.63
CA ASP A 6 4.86 3.98 -7.23
C ASP A 6 5.24 3.76 -8.71
N GLY A 7 5.07 2.55 -9.20
CA GLY A 7 5.39 2.21 -10.59
C GLY A 7 5.24 0.73 -10.94
N MET A 8 5.67 0.39 -12.15
CA MET A 8 5.75 -0.97 -12.67
C MET A 8 7.13 -1.20 -13.27
N ASN A 9 7.73 -2.38 -13.04
CA ASN A 9 9.01 -2.76 -13.64
C ASN A 9 8.85 -3.64 -14.90
N GLU A 10 9.96 -4.01 -15.54
CA GLU A 10 10.00 -4.82 -16.76
C GLU A 10 9.45 -6.25 -16.58
N HIS A 11 9.35 -6.73 -15.35
CA HIS A 11 8.78 -8.04 -15.02
C HIS A 11 7.25 -8.01 -14.90
N GLY A 12 6.66 -6.82 -14.90
CA GLY A 12 5.23 -6.61 -14.67
C GLY A 12 4.85 -6.59 -13.19
N LEU A 13 5.82 -6.41 -12.29
CA LEU A 13 5.56 -6.14 -10.88
C LEU A 13 5.20 -4.66 -10.71
N VAL A 14 4.01 -4.42 -10.17
CA VAL A 14 3.51 -3.11 -9.77
C VAL A 14 3.73 -2.95 -8.27
N MET A 15 4.13 -1.74 -7.86
CA MET A 15 4.21 -1.38 -6.45
C MET A 15 3.65 0.03 -6.24
N ALA A 16 2.81 0.16 -5.22
CA ALA A 16 2.32 1.40 -4.64
C ALA A 16 2.49 1.35 -3.12
N TYR A 17 2.23 2.46 -2.43
CA TYR A 17 2.41 2.52 -0.99
C TYR A 17 1.46 3.55 -0.37
N ASN A 18 1.06 3.29 0.87
CA ASN A 18 0.32 4.23 1.70
C ASN A 18 1.16 4.63 2.92
N PHE A 19 1.24 5.93 3.16
CA PHE A 19 1.87 6.47 4.36
C PHE A 19 1.03 6.17 5.59
N MET A 20 1.69 5.74 6.66
CA MET A 20 1.12 5.59 8.00
C MET A 20 1.68 6.67 8.91
N HIS A 21 0.86 7.15 9.85
CA HIS A 21 1.33 8.16 10.80
C HIS A 21 2.54 7.65 11.61
N ARG A 22 3.68 8.32 11.43
CA ARG A 22 4.97 7.94 12.01
C ARG A 22 4.89 7.70 13.53
N LYS A 23 5.13 6.48 13.98
CA LYS A 23 5.32 6.14 15.39
C LYS A 23 6.72 5.59 15.59
N LYS A 24 7.55 6.32 16.36
CA LYS A 24 8.92 5.93 16.74
C LYS A 24 9.78 5.42 15.56
N PRO A 25 10.39 6.32 14.76
CA PRO A 25 11.30 5.91 13.68
C PRO A 25 12.50 5.13 14.20
N ALA A 26 13.13 4.33 13.34
CA ALA A 26 14.41 3.68 13.61
C ALA A 26 15.44 3.98 12.51
N ASN A 27 16.63 3.41 12.64
CA ASN A 27 17.61 3.38 11.57
C ASN A 27 17.14 2.42 10.48
N GLY A 28 17.23 2.85 9.23
CA GLY A 28 16.76 2.09 8.08
C GLY A 28 16.55 2.98 6.87
N PHE A 29 16.05 2.37 5.82
CA PHE A 29 15.78 3.02 4.55
C PHE A 29 14.43 3.77 4.57
N VAL A 30 14.38 4.84 3.79
CA VAL A 30 13.19 5.66 3.56
C VAL A 30 12.33 5.03 2.47
N CYS A 31 11.00 5.17 2.56
CA CYS A 31 10.05 4.45 1.71
C CYS A 31 10.29 4.60 0.21
N TYR A 32 10.64 5.81 -0.26
CA TYR A 32 10.88 6.07 -1.67
C TYR A 32 12.07 5.27 -2.21
N MET A 33 13.07 5.03 -1.37
CA MET A 33 14.23 4.24 -1.75
C MET A 33 13.88 2.75 -1.73
N ILE A 34 13.15 2.31 -0.70
CA ILE A 34 12.65 0.93 -0.62
C ILE A 34 11.80 0.60 -1.84
N GLY A 35 10.90 1.52 -2.24
CA GLY A 35 10.08 1.36 -3.43
C GLY A 35 10.89 1.18 -4.71
N ARG A 36 11.96 1.97 -4.87
CA ARG A 36 12.90 1.79 -6.00
C ARG A 36 13.62 0.45 -5.93
N LEU A 37 14.10 0.05 -4.76
CA LEU A 37 14.78 -1.23 -4.58
C LEU A 37 13.84 -2.41 -4.90
N VAL A 38 12.56 -2.34 -4.50
CA VAL A 38 11.58 -3.37 -4.87
C VAL A 38 11.42 -3.46 -6.38
N LEU A 39 11.21 -2.32 -7.05
CA LEU A 39 11.02 -2.29 -8.50
C LEU A 39 12.29 -2.71 -9.27
N GLU A 40 13.48 -2.47 -8.73
CA GLU A 40 14.75 -2.84 -9.35
C GLU A 40 15.11 -4.32 -9.15
N TYR A 41 14.83 -4.89 -7.97
CA TYR A 41 15.37 -6.20 -7.58
C TYR A 41 14.34 -7.33 -7.52
N CYS A 42 13.04 -7.04 -7.55
CA CYS A 42 11.98 -8.05 -7.40
C CYS A 42 11.22 -8.27 -8.71
N ARG A 43 10.89 -9.52 -9.02
CA ARG A 43 10.19 -9.91 -10.26
C ARG A 43 8.70 -10.16 -10.07
N ASN A 44 8.31 -10.54 -8.86
CA ASN A 44 6.95 -10.96 -8.52
C ASN A 44 6.62 -10.61 -7.06
N VAL A 45 5.37 -10.88 -6.65
CA VAL A 45 4.89 -10.56 -5.30
C VAL A 45 5.65 -11.30 -4.20
N GLU A 46 6.00 -12.56 -4.41
CA GLU A 46 6.70 -13.37 -3.42
C GLU A 46 8.09 -12.80 -3.12
N GLU A 47 8.87 -12.47 -4.16
CA GLU A 47 10.18 -11.84 -4.02
C GLU A 47 10.06 -10.48 -3.30
N ALA A 48 9.04 -9.69 -3.62
CA ALA A 48 8.81 -8.39 -2.97
C ALA A 48 8.53 -8.54 -1.47
N ILE A 49 7.71 -9.53 -1.06
CA ILE A 49 7.43 -9.82 0.35
C ILE A 49 8.73 -10.22 1.07
N GLN A 50 9.48 -11.17 0.49
CA GLN A 50 10.75 -11.64 1.08
C GLN A 50 11.75 -10.49 1.23
N PHE A 51 11.86 -9.64 0.21
CA PHE A 51 12.76 -8.50 0.20
C PHE A 51 12.38 -7.43 1.23
N LEU A 52 11.09 -7.11 1.36
CA LEU A 52 10.59 -6.19 2.37
C LEU A 52 10.81 -6.72 3.80
N ASN A 53 10.77 -8.03 4.01
CA ASN A 53 11.00 -8.65 5.32
C ASN A 53 12.45 -8.51 5.82
N VAL A 54 13.43 -8.43 4.91
CA VAL A 54 14.85 -8.34 5.29
C VAL A 54 15.40 -6.91 5.30
N LEU A 55 14.75 -5.98 4.59
CA LEU A 55 15.20 -4.60 4.54
C LEU A 55 14.94 -3.86 5.87
N PRO A 56 15.89 -3.05 6.37
CA PRO A 56 15.64 -2.20 7.52
C PRO A 56 14.77 -1.01 7.13
N HIS A 57 13.65 -0.79 7.84
CA HIS A 57 12.70 0.29 7.57
C HIS A 57 12.84 1.44 8.56
N ARG A 58 12.99 2.68 8.08
CA ARG A 58 13.06 3.86 8.96
C ARG A 58 11.70 4.25 9.55
N SER A 59 10.63 4.03 8.81
CA SER A 59 9.27 4.54 9.07
C SER A 59 8.24 3.50 8.66
N SER A 60 6.99 3.69 9.09
CA SER A 60 5.89 2.74 8.88
C SER A 60 5.12 3.04 7.60
N PHE A 61 4.84 2.01 6.80
CA PHE A 61 4.14 2.08 5.50
C PHE A 61 3.37 0.80 5.23
N SER A 62 2.34 0.88 4.39
CA SER A 62 1.79 -0.30 3.72
C SER A 62 2.25 -0.29 2.27
N TYR A 63 2.94 -1.34 1.83
CA TYR A 63 3.34 -1.54 0.44
C TYR A 63 2.31 -2.43 -0.26
N ILE A 64 1.72 -1.94 -1.35
CA ILE A 64 0.76 -2.66 -2.16
C ILE A 64 1.50 -3.15 -3.40
N VAL A 65 1.57 -4.47 -3.58
CA VAL A 65 2.25 -5.09 -4.71
C VAL A 65 1.28 -5.96 -5.50
N GLN A 66 1.43 -5.99 -6.81
CA GLN A 66 0.70 -6.90 -7.70
C GLN A 66 1.58 -7.28 -8.88
N ASP A 67 1.57 -8.55 -9.29
CA ASP A 67 2.30 -9.00 -10.48
C ASP A 67 1.38 -9.31 -11.66
N LYS A 68 1.99 -9.58 -12.83
CA LYS A 68 1.29 -9.88 -14.09
C LYS A 68 0.39 -11.12 -14.06
N THR A 69 0.55 -12.01 -13.07
CA THR A 69 -0.32 -13.18 -12.89
C THR A 69 -1.62 -12.81 -12.17
N GLY A 70 -1.68 -11.61 -11.59
CA GLY A 70 -2.79 -11.13 -10.78
C GLY A 70 -2.61 -11.38 -9.29
N ALA A 71 -1.55 -12.09 -8.87
CA ALA A 71 -1.20 -12.20 -7.46
C ALA A 71 -0.92 -10.81 -6.89
N HIS A 72 -1.41 -10.55 -5.68
CA HIS A 72 -1.24 -9.26 -4.99
C HIS A 72 -1.01 -9.47 -3.50
N ALA A 73 -0.43 -8.46 -2.85
CA ALA A 73 -0.30 -8.42 -1.40
C ALA A 73 -0.26 -6.98 -0.90
N ILE A 74 -0.71 -6.79 0.33
CA ILE A 74 -0.51 -5.57 1.10
C ILE A 74 0.41 -5.93 2.27
N VAL A 75 1.62 -5.42 2.22
CA VAL A 75 2.67 -5.65 3.20
C VAL A 75 2.69 -4.47 4.16
N GLU A 76 2.16 -4.66 5.36
CA GLU A 76 2.16 -3.68 6.44
C GLU A 76 3.51 -3.74 7.15
N VAL A 77 4.23 -2.62 7.17
CA VAL A 77 5.60 -2.58 7.69
C VAL A 77 5.77 -1.47 8.69
N THR A 78 6.43 -1.78 9.80
CA THR A 78 7.00 -0.81 10.73
C THR A 78 8.51 -1.05 10.88
N PRO A 79 9.25 -0.16 11.56
CA PRO A 79 10.65 -0.44 11.87
C PRO A 79 10.92 -1.68 12.74
N ARG A 80 9.88 -2.34 13.27
CA ARG A 80 9.96 -3.43 14.25
C ARG A 80 9.24 -4.70 13.83
N SER A 81 8.32 -4.60 12.87
CA SER A 81 7.39 -5.67 12.54
C SER A 81 6.92 -5.54 11.11
N ILE A 82 6.60 -6.67 10.51
CA ILE A 82 6.04 -6.79 9.17
C ILE A 82 4.93 -7.82 9.21
N ASP A 83 3.85 -7.53 8.49
CA ASP A 83 2.72 -8.44 8.35
C ASP A 83 2.14 -8.34 6.93
N VAL A 84 1.51 -9.40 6.45
CA VAL A 84 1.03 -9.51 5.07
C VAL A 84 -0.45 -9.85 5.06
N ARG A 85 -1.22 -9.06 4.32
CA ARG A 85 -2.63 -9.35 4.00
C ARG A 85 -2.89 -9.32 2.50
N TYR A 86 -3.99 -9.96 2.11
CA TYR A 86 -4.35 -10.18 0.71
C TYR A 86 -5.67 -9.49 0.33
N ASP A 87 -6.06 -8.45 1.08
CA ASP A 87 -7.24 -7.65 0.72
C ASP A 87 -7.01 -6.89 -0.60
N THR A 88 -8.10 -6.49 -1.23
CA THR A 88 -8.09 -5.67 -2.46
C THR A 88 -8.11 -4.16 -2.18
N THR A 89 -8.25 -3.76 -0.91
CA THR A 89 -8.41 -2.36 -0.50
C THR A 89 -7.45 -1.98 0.63
N CYS A 90 -6.97 -0.72 0.58
CA CYS A 90 -6.08 -0.15 1.58
C CYS A 90 -6.23 1.37 1.67
N THR A 91 -6.22 1.90 2.88
CA THR A 91 -6.13 3.36 3.14
C THR A 91 -4.93 3.64 4.05
N ASN A 92 -4.98 4.66 4.91
CA ASN A 92 -3.86 5.20 5.70
C ASN A 92 -3.85 4.70 7.17
N HIS A 93 -4.27 3.46 7.40
CA HIS A 93 -4.14 2.76 8.68
C HIS A 93 -3.75 1.30 8.47
N PHE A 94 -3.14 0.71 9.49
CA PHE A 94 -2.88 -0.73 9.56
C PHE A 94 -4.12 -1.51 9.96
N LYS A 95 -4.37 -2.64 9.29
CA LYS A 95 -5.39 -3.63 9.70
C LYS A 95 -4.80 -4.73 10.57
N LEU A 96 -3.54 -5.10 10.37
CA LEU A 96 -2.86 -6.15 11.14
C LEU A 96 -1.99 -5.52 12.23
N LEU A 97 -1.16 -4.54 11.88
CA LEU A 97 -0.28 -3.83 12.82
C LEU A 97 -1.01 -2.69 13.57
N THR A 98 -2.23 -2.96 14.04
CA THR A 98 -3.13 -1.93 14.62
C THR A 98 -2.55 -1.21 15.83
N HIS A 99 -1.70 -1.88 16.61
CA HIS A 99 -0.99 -1.30 17.76
C HIS A 99 0.01 -0.18 17.36
N GLU A 100 0.38 -0.10 16.08
CA GLU A 100 1.23 0.96 15.52
C GLU A 100 0.44 2.14 14.96
N ASN A 101 -0.89 2.02 14.84
CA ASN A 101 -1.76 3.14 14.49
C ASN A 101 -1.74 4.23 15.58
N ARG A 102 -1.99 5.48 15.17
CA ARG A 102 -2.26 6.59 16.09
C ARG A 102 -3.77 6.76 16.28
N ASN A 103 -4.19 7.52 17.28
CA ASN A 103 -5.61 7.74 17.62
C ASN A 103 -6.47 8.39 16.51
N TYR A 104 -5.87 8.84 15.41
CA TYR A 104 -6.56 9.50 14.29
C TYR A 104 -6.74 8.54 13.10
N THR A 105 -7.43 7.41 13.29
CA THR A 105 -7.77 6.47 12.20
C THR A 105 -9.19 6.63 11.65
N LYS A 106 -10.08 7.32 12.38
CA LYS A 106 -11.52 7.40 12.07
C LYS A 106 -11.82 7.77 10.61
N GLU A 107 -11.23 8.84 10.08
CA GLU A 107 -11.44 9.25 8.68
C GLU A 107 -10.93 8.19 7.68
N SER A 108 -9.80 7.54 8.00
CA SER A 108 -9.23 6.49 7.16
C SER A 108 -10.07 5.21 7.18
N GLU A 109 -10.68 4.88 8.31
CA GLU A 109 -11.59 3.76 8.50
C GLU A 109 -12.92 4.01 7.76
N GLU A 110 -13.50 5.21 7.92
CA GLU A 110 -14.72 5.62 7.19
C GLU A 110 -14.50 5.59 5.67
N ARG A 111 -13.35 6.09 5.19
CA ARG A 111 -12.99 6.04 3.77
C ARG A 111 -12.79 4.61 3.27
N LEU A 112 -12.22 3.73 4.09
CA LEU A 112 -12.10 2.31 3.74
C LEU A 112 -13.48 1.65 3.65
N ALA A 113 -14.38 1.93 4.59
CA ALA A 113 -15.74 1.39 4.57
C ALA A 113 -16.53 1.84 3.32
N ARG A 114 -16.39 3.12 2.92
CA ARG A 114 -16.96 3.61 1.64
C ARG A 114 -16.35 2.89 0.43
N LEU A 115 -15.04 2.70 0.41
CA LEU A 115 -14.36 1.99 -0.67
C LEU A 115 -14.84 0.54 -0.79
N ASP A 116 -14.90 -0.18 0.31
CA ASP A 116 -15.34 -1.58 0.35
C ASP A 116 -16.80 -1.71 -0.13
N ALA A 117 -17.70 -0.85 0.36
CA ALA A 117 -19.11 -0.85 -0.05
C ALA A 117 -19.29 -0.58 -1.56
N GLN A 118 -18.44 0.27 -2.14
CA GLN A 118 -18.51 0.61 -3.56
C GLN A 118 -17.85 -0.43 -4.46
N VAL A 119 -16.73 -1.03 -4.04
CA VAL A 119 -15.97 -2.00 -4.86
C VAL A 119 -16.58 -3.40 -4.82
N GLN A 120 -17.18 -3.82 -3.70
CA GLN A 120 -17.73 -5.17 -3.55
C GLN A 120 -19.16 -5.33 -4.12
N SER A 121 -19.92 -4.25 -4.26
CA SER A 121 -21.34 -4.31 -4.63
C SER A 121 -21.60 -4.54 -6.14
N SER A 122 -20.59 -4.35 -6.97
CA SER A 122 -20.67 -4.51 -8.43
C SER A 122 -19.25 -4.72 -8.90
N GLU A 123 -18.88 -5.85 -9.53
CA GLU A 123 -17.54 -6.05 -10.09
C GLU A 123 -17.26 -4.94 -11.13
N PRO A 124 -16.62 -3.83 -10.75
CA PRO A 124 -16.60 -2.65 -11.59
C PRO A 124 -15.50 -2.84 -12.62
N SER A 125 -15.69 -2.36 -13.84
CA SER A 125 -14.58 -2.35 -14.79
C SER A 125 -13.44 -1.49 -14.23
N ARG A 126 -12.20 -1.74 -14.68
CA ARG A 126 -11.04 -0.90 -14.30
C ARG A 126 -11.29 0.59 -14.54
N PHE A 127 -12.06 0.91 -15.58
CA PHE A 127 -12.42 2.27 -15.93
C PHE A 127 -13.46 2.88 -14.96
N ASP A 128 -14.39 2.06 -14.45
CA ASP A 128 -15.35 2.51 -13.43
C ASP A 128 -14.64 2.79 -12.10
N ILE A 129 -13.71 1.91 -11.69
CA ILE A 129 -12.87 2.14 -10.51
C ILE A 129 -12.09 3.45 -10.70
N PHE A 130 -11.42 3.62 -11.83
CA PHE A 130 -10.68 4.85 -12.14
C PHE A 130 -11.56 6.10 -12.04
N LYS A 131 -12.77 6.08 -12.61
CA LYS A 131 -13.72 7.20 -12.50
C LYS A 131 -14.09 7.50 -11.06
N ARG A 132 -14.45 6.49 -10.27
CA ARG A 132 -14.85 6.66 -8.86
C ARG A 132 -13.76 7.32 -8.02
N PHE A 133 -12.49 6.94 -8.24
CA PHE A 133 -11.34 7.54 -7.53
C PHE A 133 -11.07 9.01 -7.93
N ASN A 134 -11.57 9.46 -9.08
CA ASN A 134 -11.36 10.82 -9.58
C ASN A 134 -12.60 11.72 -9.45
N ASP A 135 -13.70 11.21 -8.90
CA ASP A 135 -14.95 11.93 -8.79
C ASP A 135 -15.29 12.19 -7.31
N PRO A 136 -15.32 13.48 -6.89
CA PRO A 136 -15.58 13.86 -5.51
C PRO A 136 -16.88 13.31 -4.92
N GLN A 137 -17.88 12.98 -5.75
CA GLN A 137 -19.17 12.46 -5.27
C GLN A 137 -19.04 11.13 -4.51
N TYR A 138 -17.96 10.37 -4.75
CA TYR A 138 -17.74 9.08 -4.10
C TYR A 138 -16.95 9.18 -2.80
N GLU A 139 -16.44 10.37 -2.45
CA GLU A 139 -15.70 10.66 -1.21
C GLU A 139 -14.52 9.69 -0.95
N LEU A 140 -13.91 9.16 -2.02
CA LEU A 140 -12.74 8.27 -1.96
C LEU A 140 -11.41 9.04 -1.95
N TYR A 141 -11.44 10.28 -2.44
CA TYR A 141 -10.33 11.21 -2.45
C TYR A 141 -10.79 12.52 -1.80
N SER A 142 -9.96 13.09 -0.91
CA SER A 142 -10.18 14.41 -0.32
C SER A 142 -9.17 15.39 -0.93
N LYS A 143 -9.62 16.60 -1.27
CA LYS A 143 -8.78 17.66 -1.87
C LYS A 143 -7.78 18.25 -0.89
#